data_AF-A0A7C3HZD6-F1
#
_entry.id   AF-A0A7C3HZD6-F1
#
_cell.length_a   1.000
_cell.length_b   1.000
_cell.length_c   1.000
_cell.angle_alpha   90.00
_cell.angle_beta   90.00
_cell.angle_gamma   90.00
#
_symmetry.space_group_name_H-M   'P 1'
#
loop_
_entity.id
_entity.type
_entity.pdbx_description
1 polymer ?
#
loop_
_entity_poly.entity_id
_entity_poly.type
_entity_poly.pdbx_seq_one_letter_code
_entity_poly.pdbx_strand_id
1 'polypeptide(L)' 'DNVRPQGALADLALYPGAAAVLVIGSERGWSEAERDQLGSAGFLRLSMGSRALRTETACVAAAILALEKIGALR' A
#
# COMPACT_ATOMS: atom_id res chain seq x y z
N ASP A 1 1.06 0.77 5.46
CA ASP A 1 1.25 1.56 6.70
C ASP A 1 2.68 1.32 7.20
N ASN A 2 3.42 2.40 7.49
CA ASN A 2 4.78 2.33 8.02
C ASN A 2 4.84 2.19 9.55
N VAL A 3 3.70 2.35 10.25
CA VAL A 3 3.63 2.23 11.72
C VAL A 3 3.18 0.83 12.15
N ARG A 4 2.11 0.29 11.57
CA ARG A 4 1.54 -1.03 11.95
C ARG A 4 1.29 -1.92 10.72
N PRO A 5 2.34 -2.36 9.99
CA PRO A 5 2.17 -3.21 8.81
C PRO A 5 1.70 -4.62 9.19
N GLN A 6 0.81 -5.18 8.37
CA GLN A 6 0.32 -6.56 8.44
C GLN A 6 1.13 -7.51 7.53
N GLY A 7 1.88 -6.96 6.58
CA GLY A 7 2.71 -7.69 5.63
C GLY A 7 3.45 -6.73 4.70
N ALA A 8 4.24 -7.27 3.76
CA ALA A 8 4.89 -6.48 2.72
C ALA A 8 4.09 -6.52 1.42
N LEU A 9 4.01 -5.37 0.72
CA LEU A 9 3.36 -5.31 -0.59
C LEU A 9 4.06 -6.21 -1.62
N ALA A 10 5.38 -6.38 -1.49
CA ALA A 10 6.19 -7.24 -2.34
C ALA A 10 5.81 -8.73 -2.24
N ASP A 11 5.26 -9.16 -1.10
CA ASP A 11 4.91 -10.56 -0.82
C ASP A 11 3.43 -10.85 -1.07
N LEU A 12 2.65 -9.82 -1.42
CA LEU A 12 1.22 -9.98 -1.66
C LEU A 12 1.00 -10.78 -2.95
N ALA A 13 0.43 -11.98 -2.81
CA ALA A 13 0.04 -12.80 -3.96
C ALA A 13 -1.30 -12.29 -4.52
N LEU A 14 -1.27 -11.70 -5.72
CA LEU A 14 -2.45 -11.33 -6.50
C LEU A 14 -2.50 -12.18 -7.78
N TYR A 15 -3.70 -12.33 -8.32
CA TYR A 15 -3.89 -12.98 -9.62
C TYR A 15 -3.73 -11.95 -10.76
N PRO A 16 -3.13 -12.34 -11.90
CA PRO A 16 -3.11 -11.48 -13.08
C PRO A 16 -4.53 -11.03 -13.48
N GLY A 17 -4.69 -9.75 -13.77
CA GLY A 17 -5.99 -9.14 -14.07
C GLY A 17 -6.82 -8.72 -12.85
N ALA A 18 -6.30 -8.87 -11.62
CA ALA A 18 -6.93 -8.31 -10.43
C ALA A 18 -7.02 -6.77 -10.51
N ALA A 19 -8.10 -6.20 -9.95
CA ALA A 19 -8.18 -4.78 -9.67
C ALA A 19 -7.56 -4.48 -8.30
N ALA A 20 -6.74 -3.42 -8.21
CA ALA A 20 -6.13 -2.97 -6.97
C ALA A 20 -6.52 -1.52 -6.69
N VAL A 21 -6.88 -1.22 -5.44
CA VAL A 21 -7.07 0.14 -4.94
C VAL A 21 -5.96 0.42 -3.93
N LEU A 22 -5.18 1.45 -4.19
CA LEU A 22 -4.10 1.90 -3.32
C LEU A 22 -4.55 3.16 -2.57
N VAL A 23 -4.32 3.19 -1.26
CA VAL A 23 -4.57 4.37 -0.43
C VAL A 23 -3.26 4.82 0.18
N ILE A 24 -2.81 6.01 -0.18
CA ILE A 24 -1.56 6.61 0.29
C ILE A 24 -1.90 7.86 1.10
N GLY A 25 -1.31 7.96 2.29
CA GLY A 25 -1.56 9.08 3.20
C GLY A 25 -0.72 10.30 2.83
N SER A 26 -1.03 11.43 3.46
CA SER A 26 -0.22 12.66 3.38
C SER A 26 1.17 12.46 4.01
N GLU A 27 2.02 13.49 3.95
CA GLU A 27 3.35 13.49 4.57
C GLU A 27 3.30 13.24 6.09
N ARG A 28 2.22 13.64 6.76
CA ARG A 28 2.02 13.38 8.20
C ARG A 28 1.48 11.97 8.48
N GLY A 29 1.26 11.18 7.44
CA GLY A 29 0.60 9.89 7.51
C GLY A 29 -0.88 10.04 7.85
N TRP A 30 -1.39 9.03 8.53
CA TRP A 30 -2.77 8.92 8.98
C TRP A 30 -2.89 9.24 10.47
N SER A 31 -4.04 9.73 10.90
CA SER A 31 -4.49 9.69 12.30
C SER A 31 -4.87 8.25 12.70
N GLU A 32 -5.10 8.00 13.98
CA GLU A 32 -5.60 6.68 14.44
C GLU A 32 -7.00 6.40 13.92
N ALA A 33 -7.90 7.40 13.97
CA ALA A 33 -9.26 7.29 13.44
C ALA A 33 -9.30 6.94 11.94
N GLU A 34 -8.44 7.55 11.11
CA GLU A 34 -8.34 7.20 9.69
C GLU A 34 -7.81 5.78 9.47
N ARG A 35 -6.84 5.32 10.28
CA ARG A 35 -6.35 3.94 10.20
C ARG A 35 -7.44 2.94 10.55
N ASP A 36 -8.25 3.24 11.56
CA ASP A 36 -9.37 2.41 11.97
C ASP A 36 -10.44 2.38 10.88
N GLN A 37 -10.79 3.52 10.29
CA GLN A 37 -11.73 3.60 9.17
C GLN A 37 -11.25 2.78 7.96
N LEU A 38 -9.98 2.89 7.58
CA LEU A 38 -9.39 2.09 6.50
C LEU A 38 -9.43 0.59 6.83
N GLY A 39 -9.12 0.24 8.07
CA GLY A 39 -9.21 -1.14 8.55
C GLY A 39 -10.65 -1.69 8.49
N SER A 40 -11.63 -0.93 8.97
CA SER A 40 -13.06 -1.29 8.91
C SER A 40 -13.59 -1.40 7.47
N ALA A 41 -13.02 -0.63 6.53
CA ALA A 41 -13.32 -0.73 5.11
C ALA A 41 -12.62 -1.91 4.41
N GLY A 42 -11.81 -2.70 5.12
CA GLY A 42 -11.16 -3.90 4.60
C GLY A 42 -9.80 -3.65 3.93
N PHE A 43 -9.21 -2.47 4.08
CA PHE A 43 -7.88 -2.21 3.52
C PHE A 43 -6.79 -2.94 4.31
N LEU A 44 -5.87 -3.56 3.57
CA LEU A 44 -4.66 -4.17 4.12
C LEU A 44 -3.59 -3.10 4.36
N ARG A 45 -2.95 -3.15 5.53
CA ARG A 45 -1.82 -2.28 5.87
C ARG A 45 -0.51 -2.93 5.43
N LEU A 46 -0.07 -2.63 4.20
CA LEU A 46 1.14 -3.23 3.65
C LEU A 46 2.35 -2.28 3.76
N SER A 47 3.54 -2.83 4.03
CA SER A 47 4.81 -2.11 4.03
C SER A 47 5.46 -2.11 2.64
N MET A 48 6.34 -1.14 2.40
CA MET A 48 7.16 -1.04 1.17
C MET A 48 8.66 -1.04 1.51
N GLY A 49 9.03 -1.81 2.54
CA GLY A 49 10.40 -1.89 3.06
C GLY A 49 10.57 -1.25 4.44
N SER A 50 11.82 -1.18 4.91
CA SER A 50 12.18 -0.78 6.28
C SER A 50 12.25 0.73 6.50
N ARG A 51 12.28 1.53 5.43
CA ARG A 51 12.40 2.99 5.51
C ARG A 51 11.08 3.66 5.18
N ALA A 52 10.73 4.68 5.96
CA ALA A 52 9.62 5.56 5.60
C ALA A 52 9.95 6.28 4.28
N LEU A 53 9.01 6.22 3.33
CA LEU A 53 9.11 6.91 2.06
C LEU A 53 8.40 8.26 2.15
N ARG A 54 8.86 9.25 1.37
CA ARG A 54 8.06 10.46 1.11
C ARG A 54 6.81 10.08 0.32
N THR A 55 5.74 10.87 0.46
CA THR A 55 4.43 10.59 -0.16
C THR A 55 4.54 10.32 -1.65
N GLU A 56 5.29 11.15 -2.37
CA GLU A 56 5.44 11.04 -3.83
C GLU A 56 6.18 9.76 -4.21
N THR A 57 7.23 9.41 -3.45
CA THR A 57 7.97 8.15 -3.64
C THR A 57 7.10 6.95 -3.28
N ALA A 58 6.30 7.04 -2.21
CA ALA A 58 5.37 6.00 -1.80
C ALA A 58 4.31 5.74 -2.89
N CYS A 59 3.74 6.80 -3.48
CA CYS A 59 2.78 6.69 -4.58
C CYS A 59 3.37 5.96 -5.79
N VAL A 60 4.54 6.39 -6.27
CA VAL A 60 5.17 5.80 -7.46
C VAL A 60 5.57 4.35 -7.19
N ALA A 61 6.21 4.06 -6.05
CA ALA A 61 6.63 2.70 -5.69
C ALA A 61 5.42 1.76 -5.52
N ALA A 62 4.36 2.21 -4.84
CA ALA A 62 3.15 1.41 -4.64
C ALA A 62 2.47 1.09 -5.98
N ALA A 63 2.38 2.07 -6.88
CA ALA A 63 1.79 1.87 -8.20
C ALA A 63 2.58 0.85 -9.03
N ILE A 64 3.92 0.95 -9.08
CA ILE A 64 4.76 0.01 -9.82
C ILE A 64 4.63 -1.40 -9.25
N LEU A 65 4.72 -1.56 -7.93
CA LEU A 65 4.56 -2.86 -7.28
C LEU A 65 3.17 -3.45 -7.52
N ALA A 66 2.11 -2.64 -7.41
CA ALA A 66 0.75 -3.11 -7.67
C ALA A 66 0.57 -3.54 -9.13
N LEU A 67 1.08 -2.75 -10.09
CA LEU A 67 1.03 -3.10 -11.52
C LEU A 67 1.78 -4.40 -11.81
N GLU A 68 2.92 -4.64 -11.17
CA GLU A 68 3.65 -5.92 -11.25
C GLU A 68 2.78 -7.06 -10.72
N LYS A 69 2.22 -6.90 -9.51
CA LYS A 69 1.38 -7.94 -8.88
C LYS A 69 0.12 -8.31 -9.66
N ILE A 70 -0.51 -7.34 -10.31
CA ILE A 70 -1.71 -7.61 -11.12
C ILE A 70 -1.38 -8.03 -12.56
N GLY A 71 -0.10 -8.17 -12.92
CA GLY A 71 0.33 -8.57 -14.26
C GLY A 71 0.12 -7.50 -15.34
N ALA A 72 0.08 -6.22 -14.96
CA ALA A 72 -0.12 -5.08 -15.86
C ALA A 72 1.18 -4.30 -16.16
N LEU A 73 2.27 -4.59 -15.45
CA LEU A 73 3.60 -4.06 -15.74
C LEU A 73 4.24 -4.87 -16.88
N ARG A 74 4.68 -4.19 -17.95
CA ARG A 74 5.33 -4.78 -19.12
C ARG A 74 6.81 -4.45 -19.15
#